data_AF-A0A4R8JNU7-F1
#
_entry.id   AF-A0A4R8JNU7-F1
#
_cell.length_a   1.000
_cell.length_b   1.000
_cell.length_c   1.000
_cell.angle_alpha   90.00
_cell.angle_beta   90.00
_cell.angle_gamma   90.00
#
_symmetry.space_group_name_H-M   'P 1'
#
loop_
_entity.id
_entity.type
_entity.pdbx_description
1 polymer ?
#
loop_
_entity_poly.entity_id
_entity_poly.type
_entity_poly.pdbx_seq_one_letter_code
_entity_poly.pdbx_strand_id
1 'polypeptide(L)' 'MANYDVDFSYSKVGTPDDIDTHCVMYSVLGMPDDLEGDALLDRIEAYLRRTIPGIATMEGLRIRG' A
#
# COMPACT_ATOMS: atom_id res chain seq x y z
N MET A 1 5.81 2.73 18.06
CA MET A 1 6.11 2.59 16.63
C MET A 1 4.92 1.84 16.04
N ALA A 2 4.11 2.50 15.22
CA ALA A 2 2.91 1.89 14.65
C ALA A 2 3.31 0.91 13.52
N ASN A 3 2.65 -0.24 13.47
CA ASN A 3 2.73 -1.17 12.36
C ASN A 3 1.38 -1.14 11.66
N TYR A 4 1.39 -0.95 10.36
CA TYR A 4 0.18 -0.99 9.54
C TYR A 4 0.14 -2.33 8.82
N ASP A 5 -0.89 -3.11 9.13
CA ASP A 5 -1.18 -4.33 8.40
C ASP A 5 -2.00 -3.94 7.16
N VAL A 6 -1.43 -4.10 5.97
CA VAL A 6 -1.99 -3.56 4.73
C VAL A 6 -2.35 -4.69 3.79
N ASP A 7 -3.63 -4.75 3.40
CA ASP A 7 -4.13 -5.60 2.32
C ASP A 7 -4.35 -4.76 1.07
N PHE A 8 -3.95 -5.27 -0.09
CA PHE A 8 -4.29 -4.69 -1.39
C PHE A 8 -4.14 -5.73 -2.52
N SER A 9 -4.85 -5.50 -3.62
CA SER A 9 -4.69 -6.26 -4.85
C SER A 9 -4.13 -5.35 -5.93
N TYR A 10 -3.23 -5.85 -6.77
CA TYR A 10 -2.67 -5.05 -7.86
C TYR A 10 -2.41 -5.91 -9.10
N SER A 11 -2.50 -5.29 -10.27
CA SER A 11 -2.05 -5.89 -11.53
C SER A 11 -0.75 -5.23 -12.00
N LYS A 12 0.04 -5.94 -12.81
CA LYS A 12 1.24 -5.40 -13.45
C LYS A 12 1.07 -5.33 -14.96
N VAL A 13 1.71 -4.34 -15.57
CA VAL A 13 1.79 -4.24 -17.03
C VAL A 13 2.44 -5.51 -17.57
N GLY A 14 1.73 -6.22 -18.45
CA GLY A 14 2.21 -7.46 -19.06
C GLY A 14 1.87 -8.75 -18.31
N THR A 15 1.16 -8.66 -17.18
CA THR A 15 0.58 -9.82 -16.47
C THR A 15 -0.93 -9.61 -16.33
N PRO A 16 -1.77 -10.51 -16.87
CA PRO A 16 -3.22 -10.37 -16.82
C PRO A 16 -3.83 -10.71 -15.45
N ASP A 17 -3.06 -11.33 -14.56
CA ASP A 17 -3.55 -11.78 -13.26
C ASP A 17 -3.41 -10.69 -12.19
N ASP A 18 -4.45 -10.54 -11.37
CA ASP A 18 -4.41 -9.75 -10.15
C ASP A 18 -3.59 -10.48 -9.07
N ILE A 19 -2.76 -9.72 -8.36
CA ILE A 19 -1.89 -10.20 -7.29
C ILE A 19 -2.44 -9.69 -5.97
N ASP A 20 -3.03 -10.59 -5.19
CA ASP A 20 -3.41 -10.31 -3.80
C ASP A 20 -2.16 -10.26 -2.91
N THR A 21 -1.98 -9.14 -2.22
CA THR A 21 -0.81 -8.90 -1.37
C THR A 21 -1.23 -8.47 0.01
N HIS A 22 -0.57 -9.07 0.99
CA HIS A 22 -0.62 -8.67 2.39
C HIS A 22 0.79 -8.33 2.83
N CYS A 23 0.99 -7.14 3.39
CA CYS A 23 2.28 -6.74 3.94
C CYS A 23 2.11 -5.98 5.25
N VAL A 24 3.12 -6.11 6.12
CA VAL A 24 3.24 -5.28 7.32
C VAL A 24 4.14 -4.11 6.98
N MET A 25 3.56 -2.92 6.90
CA MET A 25 4.29 -1.68 6.73
C MET A 25 4.63 -1.14 8.12
N TYR A 26 5.89 -1.29 8.49
CA TYR A 26 6.42 -0.62 9.68
C TYR A 26 6.39 0.90 9.42
N SER A 27 6.02 1.70 10.42
CA SER A 27 6.25 3.15 10.40
C SER A 27 7.77 3.40 10.30
N VAL A 28 8.28 3.35 9.08
CA VAL A 28 9.69 3.43 8.73
C VAL A 28 9.80 4.55 7.70
N LEU A 29 10.36 5.67 8.18
CA LEU A 29 10.83 6.83 7.43
C LEU A 29 9.73 7.74 6.84
N GLY A 30 9.23 8.65 7.67
CA GLY A 30 8.72 9.95 7.21
C GLY A 30 7.23 10.02 6.93
N MET A 31 6.42 9.06 7.40
CA MET A 31 5.00 9.28 7.57
C MET A 31 4.80 10.08 8.86
N PRO A 32 4.22 11.30 8.82
CA PRO A 32 3.80 11.99 10.02
C PRO A 32 2.96 11.05 10.89
N ASP A 33 3.28 10.96 12.18
CA ASP A 33 2.51 10.17 13.14
C ASP A 33 1.03 10.61 13.24
N ASP A 34 0.70 11.80 12.71
CA ASP A 34 -0.64 12.38 12.68
C ASP A 34 -1.45 12.07 11.40
N LEU A 35 -0.92 11.27 10.47
CA LEU A 35 -1.70 10.84 9.29
C LEU A 35 -2.65 9.71 9.67
N GLU A 36 -3.96 9.97 9.53
CA GLU A 36 -5.02 9.00 9.78
C GLU A 36 -5.98 8.92 8.59
N GLY A 37 -6.74 7.82 8.52
CA GLY A 37 -7.77 7.62 7.50
C GLY A 37 -7.25 7.68 6.06
N ASP A 38 -7.95 8.41 5.20
CA ASP A 38 -7.67 8.48 3.76
C ASP A 38 -6.29 9.05 3.44
N ALA A 39 -5.82 10.03 4.22
CA ALA A 39 -4.51 10.65 3.97
C ALA A 39 -3.35 9.67 4.21
N LEU A 40 -3.53 8.73 5.15
CA LEU A 40 -2.59 7.64 5.38
C LEU A 40 -2.63 6.62 4.22
N LEU A 41 -3.83 6.26 3.76
CA LEU A 41 -4.03 5.35 2.63
C LEU A 41 -3.38 5.89 1.35
N ASP A 42 -3.60 7.17 1.01
CA ASP A 42 -2.97 7.82 -0.14
C ASP A 42 -1.44 7.74 -0.07
N ARG A 43 -0.88 7.90 1.13
CA ARG A 43 0.57 7.89 1.31
C ARG A 43 1.15 6.49 1.18
N ILE A 44 0.45 5.49 1.70
CA ILE A 44 0.75 4.08 1.52
C ILE A 44 0.68 3.71 0.04
N GLU A 45 -0.38 4.10 -0.66
CA GLU A 45 -0.55 3.83 -2.09
C GLU A 45 0.62 4.41 -2.90
N ALA A 46 0.96 5.68 -2.65
CA ALA A 46 2.07 6.35 -3.31
C ALA A 46 3.41 5.65 -3.05
N TYR A 47 3.63 5.14 -1.84
CA TYR A 47 4.82 4.36 -1.51
C TYR A 47 4.85 3.01 -2.22
N LEU A 48 3.73 2.27 -2.22
CA LEU A 48 3.62 0.96 -2.86
C LEU A 48 3.84 1.07 -4.38
N ARG A 49 3.25 2.08 -5.04
CA ARG A 49 3.47 2.36 -6.47
C ARG A 49 4.91 2.69 -6.83
N ARG A 50 5.67 3.30 -5.90
CA ARG A 50 7.11 3.57 -6.09
C ARG A 50 7.97 2.33 -5.85
N THR A 51 7.55 1.48 -4.92
CA THR A 51 8.34 0.33 -4.46
C THR A 51 8.12 -0.90 -5.35
N ILE A 52 6.90 -1.06 -5.88
CA ILE A 52 6.52 -2.18 -6.73
C ILE A 52 6.53 -1.68 -8.18
N PRO A 53 7.56 -1.99 -8.97
CA PRO A 53 7.64 -1.52 -10.35
C PRO A 53 6.58 -2.17 -11.22
N GLY A 54 6.04 -1.40 -12.16
CA GLY A 54 5.14 -1.88 -13.19
C GLY A 54 3.69 -2.08 -12.76
N ILE A 55 3.27 -1.57 -11.59
CA ILE A 55 1.85 -1.56 -11.20
C ILE A 55 1.03 -0.82 -12.26
N ALA A 56 0.04 -1.52 -12.81
CA ALA A 56 -0.95 -0.97 -13.73
C ALA A 56 -2.18 -0.49 -12.96
N THR A 57 -2.77 -1.36 -12.13
CA THR A 57 -3.91 -1.06 -11.26
C THR A 57 -3.59 -1.43 -9.82
N MET A 58 -4.20 -0.72 -8.87
CA MET A 58 -4.17 -1.07 -7.45
C MET A 58 -5.57 -0.83 -6.90
N GLU A 59 -6.11 -1.82 -6.21
CA GLU A 59 -7.48 -1.84 -5.72
C GLU A 59 -7.54 -2.46 -4.32
N GLY A 60 -8.61 -2.16 -3.58
CA GLY A 60 -8.86 -2.77 -2.27
C GLY A 60 -7.87 -2.41 -1.17
N LEU A 61 -7.08 -1.34 -1.34
CA LEU A 61 -6.12 -0.88 -0.35
C LEU A 61 -6.83 -0.54 0.98
N ARG A 62 -6.44 -1.22 2.05
CA ARG A 62 -6.97 -0.99 3.39
C ARG A 62 -5.94 -1.33 4.46
N ILE A 63 -6.10 -0.69 5.62
CA ILE A 63 -5.30 -0.98 6.83
C ILE A 63 -6.16 -1.82 7.78
N ARG A 64 -5.63 -2.95 8.25
CA ARG A 64 -6.22 -3.73 9.33
C ARG A 64 -5.69 -3.22 10.67
N GLY A 65 -6.62 -2.99 11.61
CA GLY A 65 -6.32 -2.61 12.99
C GLY A 65 -6.05 -3.81 13.88
#